data_AF-A0A6J4Z2R7-F1
#
_entry.id   AF-A0A6J4Z2R7-F1
#
_cell.length_a   1.000
_cell.length_b   1.000
_cell.length_c   1.000
_cell.angle_alpha   90.00
_cell.angle_beta   90.00
_cell.angle_gamma   90.00
#
_symmetry.space_group_name_H-M   'P 1'
#
loop_
_entity.id
_entity.type
_entity.pdbx_description
1 polymer ?
#
loop_
_entity_poly.entity_id
_entity_poly.type
_entity_poly.pdbx_seq_one_letter_code
_entity_poly.pdbx_strand_id
1 'polypeptide(L)'
;MLSDENGNPVGKPYFEVLYEKAKNNPTRQNLADLFTKLGLWWARGATCYTQTFDGGPDHRAINGVVTEAIRLPHARITPSNCEDLRYDTEAVKNIELVKRGLMHWMAVRLWEIIHSNGLEEEAARQTDQYCSLGRCVSGAEPRGWVTATRDDRFDVYHLAPHYLGYDSRQFTEKTNFIGIYENNQWYHLQMILNPAYREVQTSHWAYTHIRLYELAKVDRKAAARLYATFIKMRQLQTNGHYGGGTGLSLRYAQPFWYFSGEDGERVGQIEMPEELYSKLYEALTWDFLEAVQGGSQEDWATAKNNNDVQPRDSTDFSLAELGRQTFPQPGPIQGRNTLRLIDITSRGAGLDPRPSLELQLALCDWGQDMWPLGPWDTMRDMVRERY
;
A
#
# COMPACT_ATOMS: atom_id res chain seq x y z
N MET A 1 -29.06 -0.72 -16.29
CA MET A 1 -28.06 -1.69 -16.79
C MET A 1 -27.64 -1.46 -18.25
N LEU A 2 -28.56 -1.13 -19.17
CA LEU A 2 -28.26 -1.00 -20.61
C LEU A 2 -27.76 0.39 -21.04
N SER A 3 -27.08 1.10 -20.15
CA SER A 3 -26.53 2.43 -20.41
C SER A 3 -25.13 2.56 -19.81
N ASP A 4 -24.30 3.43 -20.40
CA ASP A 4 -22.92 3.72 -19.99
C ASP A 4 -22.83 4.48 -18.65
N GLU A 5 -21.63 4.83 -18.19
CA GLU A 5 -21.42 5.60 -16.96
C GLU A 5 -22.13 6.96 -16.95
N ASN A 6 -22.40 7.54 -18.12
CA ASN A 6 -23.05 8.85 -18.29
C ASN A 6 -24.58 8.74 -18.49
N GLY A 7 -25.13 7.52 -18.57
CA GLY A 7 -26.56 7.29 -18.79
C GLY A 7 -26.98 7.13 -20.25
N ASN A 8 -26.05 7.16 -21.21
CA ASN A 8 -26.35 6.96 -22.62
C ASN A 8 -26.70 5.49 -22.91
N PRO A 9 -27.76 5.20 -23.69
CA PRO A 9 -28.11 3.82 -24.05
C PRO A 9 -27.00 3.13 -24.85
N VAL A 10 -26.65 1.90 -24.46
CA VAL A 10 -25.65 1.05 -25.14
C VAL A 10 -26.20 -0.30 -25.58
N GLY A 11 -27.48 -0.58 -25.32
CA GLY A 11 -28.21 -1.75 -25.85
C GLY A 11 -27.87 -3.11 -25.22
N LYS A 12 -26.87 -3.19 -24.35
CA LYS A 12 -26.46 -4.39 -23.60
C LYS A 12 -25.87 -4.02 -22.24
N PRO A 13 -25.63 -4.97 -21.33
CA PRO A 13 -24.99 -4.67 -20.06
C PRO A 13 -23.64 -3.96 -20.27
N TYR A 14 -23.43 -2.82 -19.61
CA TYR A 14 -22.28 -1.96 -19.95
C TYR A 14 -20.93 -2.64 -19.70
N PHE A 15 -20.84 -3.50 -18.69
CA PHE A 15 -19.64 -4.29 -18.42
C PHE A 15 -19.24 -5.18 -19.62
N GLU A 16 -20.20 -5.66 -20.43
CA GLU A 16 -19.90 -6.39 -21.67
C GLU A 16 -19.35 -5.47 -22.76
N VAL A 17 -19.83 -4.23 -22.85
CA VAL A 17 -19.31 -3.21 -23.77
C VAL A 17 -17.84 -2.93 -23.47
N LEU A 18 -17.51 -2.73 -22.19
CA LEU A 18 -16.13 -2.49 -21.73
C LEU A 18 -15.24 -3.68 -22.09
N TYR A 19 -15.68 -4.91 -21.78
CA TYR A 19 -14.94 -6.13 -22.10
C TYR A 19 -14.69 -6.29 -23.61
N GLU A 20 -15.72 -6.16 -24.45
CA GLU A 20 -15.56 -6.28 -25.90
C GLU A 20 -14.64 -5.20 -26.48
N LYS A 21 -14.75 -3.97 -25.99
CA LYS A 21 -13.89 -2.86 -26.41
C LYS A 21 -12.42 -3.16 -26.09
N ALA A 22 -12.14 -3.63 -24.87
CA ALA A 22 -10.80 -4.01 -24.44
C ALA A 22 -10.28 -5.23 -25.21
N LYS A 23 -11.11 -6.24 -25.44
CA LYS A 23 -10.75 -7.45 -26.18
C LYS A 23 -10.42 -7.16 -27.65
N ASN A 24 -11.23 -6.34 -28.31
CA ASN A 24 -11.08 -6.08 -29.75
C ASN A 24 -9.99 -5.04 -30.04
N ASN A 25 -9.65 -4.19 -29.06
CA ASN A 25 -8.62 -3.16 -29.18
C ASN A 25 -7.92 -2.93 -27.84
N PRO A 26 -6.95 -3.79 -27.46
CA PRO A 26 -6.34 -3.81 -26.13
C PRO A 26 -5.31 -2.70 -25.91
N THR A 27 -5.74 -1.44 -26.11
CA THR A 27 -4.94 -0.27 -25.75
C THR A 27 -4.89 -0.10 -24.23
N ARG A 28 -3.83 0.55 -23.72
CA ARG A 28 -3.67 0.82 -22.29
C ARG A 28 -4.93 1.44 -21.66
N GLN A 29 -5.57 2.39 -22.35
CA GLN A 29 -6.78 3.06 -21.88
C GLN A 29 -8.00 2.12 -21.86
N ASN A 30 -8.20 1.30 -22.90
CA ASN A 30 -9.33 0.37 -22.94
C ASN A 30 -9.22 -0.72 -21.87
N LEU A 31 -8.00 -1.11 -21.49
CA LEU A 31 -7.76 -2.04 -20.39
C LEU A 31 -8.08 -1.39 -19.04
N ALA A 32 -7.67 -0.14 -18.82
CA ALA A 32 -8.00 0.61 -17.61
C ALA A 32 -9.50 0.92 -17.47
N ASP A 33 -10.17 1.20 -18.60
CA ASP A 33 -11.62 1.43 -18.70
C ASP A 33 -12.44 0.26 -18.10
N LEU A 34 -11.92 -0.97 -18.09
CA LEU A 34 -12.59 -2.13 -17.48
C LEU A 34 -12.88 -1.93 -15.99
N PHE A 35 -12.04 -1.17 -15.28
CA PHE A 35 -12.19 -0.89 -13.86
C PHE A 35 -12.73 0.54 -13.64
N THR A 36 -12.12 1.56 -14.27
CA THR A 36 -12.50 2.97 -14.04
C THR A 36 -13.96 3.22 -14.42
N LYS A 37 -14.34 2.90 -15.66
CA LYS A 37 -15.70 3.12 -16.15
C LYS A 37 -16.71 2.17 -15.53
N LEU A 38 -16.28 0.97 -15.13
CA LEU A 38 -17.14 0.06 -14.39
C LEU A 38 -17.49 0.61 -13.00
N GLY A 39 -16.51 1.20 -12.30
CA GLY A 39 -16.74 1.90 -11.03
C GLY A 39 -17.73 3.05 -11.21
N LEU A 40 -17.46 3.96 -12.15
CA LEU A 40 -18.34 5.10 -12.45
C LEU A 40 -19.76 4.65 -12.83
N TRP A 41 -19.88 3.59 -13.62
CA TRP A 41 -21.17 3.01 -13.96
C TRP A 41 -21.89 2.46 -12.73
N TRP A 42 -21.17 1.75 -11.86
CA TRP A 42 -21.72 1.22 -10.60
C TRP A 42 -22.21 2.34 -9.67
N ALA A 43 -21.44 3.41 -9.53
CA ALA A 43 -21.77 4.58 -8.71
C ALA A 43 -22.81 5.52 -9.31
N ARG A 44 -23.32 5.24 -10.51
CA ARG A 44 -24.23 6.15 -11.20
C ARG A 44 -25.52 6.37 -10.40
N GLY A 45 -25.74 7.62 -10.00
CA GLY A 45 -26.89 8.02 -9.17
C GLY A 45 -26.79 7.53 -7.73
N ALA A 46 -25.62 7.07 -7.28
CA ALA A 46 -25.39 6.68 -5.90
C ALA A 46 -25.35 7.90 -4.99
N THR A 47 -25.94 7.74 -3.81
CA THR A 47 -25.92 8.72 -2.71
C THR A 47 -25.42 8.06 -1.42
N CYS A 48 -24.91 6.84 -1.50
CA CYS A 48 -24.52 6.05 -0.34
C CYS A 48 -23.34 5.13 -0.69
N TYR A 49 -22.29 5.17 0.12
CA TYR A 49 -21.03 4.45 -0.10
C TYR A 49 -20.65 3.68 1.16
N THR A 50 -19.98 2.53 1.00
CA THR A 50 -19.38 1.84 2.13
C THR A 50 -18.29 2.71 2.77
N GLN A 51 -18.19 2.68 4.10
CA GLN A 51 -17.13 3.34 4.89
C GLN A 51 -17.13 4.88 4.91
N THR A 52 -17.76 5.59 3.97
CA THR A 52 -17.88 7.06 3.95
C THR A 52 -19.30 7.54 3.63
N PHE A 53 -19.80 8.56 4.32
CA PHE A 53 -21.09 9.21 4.05
C PHE A 53 -20.86 10.32 3.01
N ASP A 54 -21.61 10.31 1.91
CA ASP A 54 -21.49 11.24 0.79
C ASP A 54 -20.08 11.39 0.18
N GLY A 55 -19.75 10.46 -0.72
CA GLY A 55 -18.53 10.50 -1.53
C GLY A 55 -17.48 9.49 -1.07
N GLY A 56 -16.76 8.95 -2.05
CA GLY A 56 -15.75 7.89 -1.87
C GLY A 56 -15.38 7.29 -3.23
N PRO A 57 -14.45 6.33 -3.29
CA PRO A 57 -14.18 5.59 -4.52
C PRO A 57 -15.48 5.01 -5.10
N ASP A 58 -15.70 5.12 -6.41
CA ASP A 58 -16.96 4.75 -7.07
C ASP A 58 -17.37 3.29 -6.79
N HIS A 59 -16.38 2.41 -6.62
CA HIS A 59 -16.54 1.00 -6.25
C HIS A 59 -17.13 0.78 -4.84
N ARG A 60 -17.29 1.82 -4.02
CA ARG A 60 -17.91 1.73 -2.69
C ARG A 60 -19.40 1.98 -2.71
N ALA A 61 -19.98 2.45 -3.81
CA ALA A 61 -21.40 2.71 -3.86
C ALA A 61 -22.22 1.46 -3.50
N ILE A 62 -23.22 1.64 -2.63
CA ILE A 62 -24.15 0.58 -2.21
C ILE A 62 -25.59 0.85 -2.63
N ASN A 63 -25.87 2.05 -3.14
CA ASN A 63 -27.10 2.35 -3.86
C ASN A 63 -26.76 2.94 -5.23
N GLY A 64 -27.77 3.13 -6.07
CA GLY A 64 -27.61 3.70 -7.40
C GLY A 64 -28.40 2.93 -8.46
N VAL A 65 -28.37 3.47 -9.68
CA VAL A 65 -29.21 2.99 -10.79
C VAL A 65 -28.85 1.55 -11.19
N VAL A 66 -27.59 1.15 -11.01
CA VAL A 66 -27.15 -0.22 -11.32
C VAL A 66 -27.66 -1.20 -10.26
N THR A 67 -27.47 -0.90 -8.98
CA THR A 67 -27.96 -1.73 -7.86
C THR A 67 -29.47 -1.95 -7.95
N GLU A 68 -30.24 -0.90 -8.20
CA GLU A 68 -31.70 -0.98 -8.39
C GLU A 68 -32.07 -1.86 -9.60
N ALA A 69 -31.31 -1.76 -10.69
CA ALA A 69 -31.59 -2.49 -11.93
C ALA A 69 -31.25 -3.99 -11.86
N ILE A 70 -30.31 -4.41 -10.99
CA ILE A 70 -29.96 -5.84 -10.80
C ILE A 70 -31.04 -6.59 -9.97
N ARG A 71 -31.97 -5.85 -9.33
CA ARG A 71 -33.13 -6.42 -8.58
C ARG A 71 -32.74 -7.48 -7.54
N LEU A 72 -31.61 -7.27 -6.86
CA LEU A 72 -31.20 -8.17 -5.79
C LEU A 72 -32.14 -8.03 -4.59
N PRO A 73 -32.41 -9.09 -3.82
CA PRO A 73 -33.02 -8.96 -2.52
C PRO A 73 -32.07 -8.16 -1.61
N HIS A 74 -32.44 -6.94 -1.22
CA HIS A 74 -31.65 -6.09 -0.32
C HIS A 74 -32.58 -5.08 0.35
N ALA A 75 -32.12 -4.49 1.46
CA ALA A 75 -32.83 -3.37 2.06
C ALA A 75 -32.80 -2.18 1.08
N ARG A 76 -33.88 -1.39 1.03
CA ARG A 76 -33.89 -0.17 0.25
C ARG A 76 -33.03 0.90 0.95
N ILE A 77 -31.93 1.26 0.30
CA ILE A 77 -30.99 2.27 0.81
C ILE A 77 -31.28 3.63 0.15
N THR A 78 -31.67 4.62 0.94
CA THR A 78 -32.01 5.99 0.56
C THR A 78 -31.07 6.98 1.23
N PRO A 79 -30.99 8.25 0.77
CA PRO A 79 -30.21 9.27 1.48
C PRO A 79 -30.58 9.38 2.97
N SER A 80 -31.85 9.20 3.32
CA SER A 80 -32.36 9.36 4.68
C SER A 80 -32.03 8.23 5.65
N ASN A 81 -31.68 7.03 5.15
CA ASN A 81 -31.31 5.88 6.00
C ASN A 81 -29.91 5.33 5.67
N CYS A 82 -29.19 6.00 4.77
CA CYS A 82 -27.87 5.56 4.30
C CYS A 82 -26.89 5.41 5.46
N GLU A 83 -26.85 6.37 6.38
CA GLU A 83 -25.92 6.34 7.51
C GLU A 83 -26.13 5.11 8.40
N ASP A 84 -27.39 4.76 8.66
CA ASP A 84 -27.72 3.62 9.52
C ASP A 84 -27.51 2.29 8.78
N LEU A 85 -27.96 2.21 7.52
CA LEU A 85 -27.92 0.96 6.73
C LEU A 85 -26.57 0.66 6.10
N ARG A 86 -25.70 1.66 5.88
CA ARG A 86 -24.35 1.41 5.37
C ARG A 86 -23.49 0.66 6.39
N TYR A 87 -23.94 0.58 7.64
CA TYR A 87 -23.35 -0.23 8.72
C TYR A 87 -24.15 -1.51 9.05
N ASP A 88 -25.15 -1.87 8.25
CA ASP A 88 -25.92 -3.11 8.41
C ASP A 88 -25.41 -4.17 7.42
N THR A 89 -24.72 -5.18 7.95
CA THR A 89 -24.15 -6.28 7.14
C THR A 89 -25.21 -7.03 6.34
N GLU A 90 -26.41 -7.24 6.88
CA GLU A 90 -27.47 -7.96 6.14
C GLU A 90 -28.10 -7.09 5.05
N ALA A 91 -28.21 -5.77 5.29
CA ALA A 91 -28.70 -4.82 4.29
C ALA A 91 -27.81 -4.77 3.04
N VAL A 92 -26.48 -4.89 3.20
CA VAL A 92 -25.50 -4.69 2.11
C VAL A 92 -24.92 -5.98 1.52
N LYS A 93 -25.09 -7.14 2.17
CA LYS A 93 -24.48 -8.42 1.79
C LYS A 93 -24.65 -8.80 0.32
N ASN A 94 -25.88 -8.78 -0.18
CA ASN A 94 -26.14 -9.19 -1.58
C ASN A 94 -25.57 -8.20 -2.60
N ILE A 95 -25.56 -6.91 -2.26
CA ILE A 95 -24.97 -5.85 -3.09
C ILE A 95 -23.46 -6.07 -3.17
N GLU A 96 -22.84 -6.33 -2.02
CA GLU A 96 -21.41 -6.62 -1.92
C GLU A 96 -21.01 -7.88 -2.69
N LEU A 97 -21.77 -8.97 -2.57
CA LEU A 97 -21.54 -10.21 -3.29
C LEU A 97 -21.55 -10.02 -4.82
N VAL A 98 -22.53 -9.30 -5.35
CA VAL A 98 -22.62 -9.04 -6.79
C VAL A 98 -21.50 -8.14 -7.27
N LYS A 99 -21.22 -7.08 -6.53
CA LYS A 99 -20.13 -6.16 -6.82
C LYS A 99 -18.79 -6.90 -6.85
N ARG A 100 -18.55 -7.74 -5.84
CA ARG A 100 -17.39 -8.61 -5.74
C ARG A 100 -17.32 -9.55 -6.93
N GLY A 101 -18.41 -10.25 -7.27
CA GLY A 101 -18.45 -11.16 -8.43
C GLY A 101 -18.11 -10.47 -9.75
N LEU A 102 -18.67 -9.29 -9.99
CA LEU A 102 -18.43 -8.50 -11.21
C LEU A 102 -16.97 -8.04 -11.33
N MET A 103 -16.39 -7.55 -10.23
CA MET A 103 -15.00 -7.12 -10.22
C MET A 103 -14.02 -8.29 -10.40
N HIS A 104 -14.29 -9.44 -9.77
CA HIS A 104 -13.48 -10.66 -9.99
C HIS A 104 -13.57 -11.13 -11.44
N TRP A 105 -14.77 -11.11 -12.02
CA TRP A 105 -14.96 -11.45 -13.44
C TRP A 105 -14.14 -10.52 -14.33
N MET A 106 -14.16 -9.21 -14.07
CA MET A 106 -13.32 -8.26 -14.83
C MET A 106 -11.84 -8.52 -14.70
N ALA A 107 -11.35 -8.85 -13.52
CA ALA A 107 -9.93 -9.16 -13.34
C ALA A 107 -9.50 -10.41 -14.10
N VAL A 108 -10.34 -11.45 -14.14
CA VAL A 108 -10.10 -12.63 -14.98
C VAL A 108 -10.10 -12.25 -16.46
N ARG A 109 -11.05 -11.43 -16.92
CA ARG A 109 -11.09 -10.97 -18.31
C ARG A 109 -9.89 -10.10 -18.69
N LEU A 110 -9.43 -9.22 -17.79
CA LEU A 110 -8.23 -8.44 -17.99
C LEU A 110 -7.00 -9.36 -18.12
N TRP A 111 -6.86 -10.34 -17.23
CA TRP A 111 -5.78 -11.34 -17.32
C TRP A 111 -5.82 -12.10 -18.65
N GLU A 112 -6.99 -12.57 -19.09
CA GLU A 112 -7.16 -13.26 -20.37
C GLU A 112 -6.72 -12.38 -21.55
N ILE A 113 -7.12 -11.10 -21.57
CA ILE A 113 -6.75 -10.16 -22.65
C ILE A 113 -5.24 -9.91 -22.64
N ILE A 114 -4.65 -9.65 -21.47
CA ILE A 114 -3.21 -9.38 -21.34
C ILE A 114 -2.40 -10.57 -21.83
N HIS A 115 -2.74 -11.77 -21.36
CA HIS A 115 -1.96 -12.97 -21.65
C HIS A 115 -2.15 -13.46 -23.09
N SER A 116 -3.36 -13.36 -23.65
CA SER A 116 -3.65 -13.82 -25.02
C SER A 116 -3.09 -12.90 -26.11
N ASN A 117 -2.74 -11.65 -25.78
CA ASN A 117 -2.22 -10.67 -26.73
C ASN A 117 -0.73 -10.36 -26.53
N GLY A 118 -0.01 -11.13 -25.69
CA GLY A 118 1.42 -10.94 -25.46
C GLY A 118 1.75 -9.58 -24.83
N LEU A 119 0.81 -8.95 -24.12
CA LEU A 119 0.99 -7.60 -23.60
C LEU A 119 2.04 -7.54 -22.47
N GLU A 120 2.34 -8.67 -21.83
CA GLU A 120 3.45 -8.79 -20.87
C GLU A 120 4.81 -8.56 -21.54
N GLU A 121 4.99 -9.01 -22.79
CA GLU A 121 6.22 -8.74 -23.56
C GLU A 121 6.28 -7.29 -24.02
N GLU A 122 5.15 -6.71 -24.39
CA GLU A 122 5.05 -5.27 -24.68
C GLU A 122 5.44 -4.47 -23.43
N ALA A 123 5.01 -4.93 -22.25
CA ALA A 123 5.46 -4.41 -20.97
C ALA A 123 6.97 -4.55 -20.75
N ALA A 124 7.67 -5.52 -21.33
CA ALA A 124 9.12 -5.56 -21.23
C ALA A 124 9.80 -4.55 -22.18
N ARG A 125 9.14 -4.18 -23.29
CA ARG A 125 9.72 -3.37 -24.38
C ARG A 125 9.52 -1.87 -24.26
N GLN A 126 8.58 -1.39 -23.45
CA GLN A 126 8.37 0.08 -23.37
C GLN A 126 9.59 0.78 -22.75
N THR A 127 10.01 1.85 -23.42
CA THR A 127 11.16 2.67 -23.03
C THR A 127 10.75 4.00 -22.40
N ASP A 128 9.45 4.26 -22.32
CA ASP A 128 8.89 5.48 -21.75
C ASP A 128 9.43 5.66 -20.32
N GLN A 129 10.03 6.82 -20.07
CA GLN A 129 10.58 7.15 -18.77
C GLN A 129 9.52 7.82 -17.89
N TYR A 130 9.41 7.37 -16.64
CA TYR A 130 8.72 8.16 -15.63
C TYR A 130 9.65 9.27 -15.17
N CYS A 131 9.31 10.52 -15.41
CA CYS A 131 10.07 11.65 -14.88
C CYS A 131 9.28 12.35 -13.77
N SER A 132 9.85 12.38 -12.57
CA SER A 132 9.36 13.18 -11.43
C SER A 132 10.53 13.97 -10.86
N LEU A 133 10.32 15.26 -10.58
CA LEU A 133 11.33 16.16 -10.00
C LEU A 133 12.70 16.15 -10.72
N GLY A 134 12.69 16.17 -12.06
CA GLY A 134 13.92 16.25 -12.85
C GLY A 134 14.76 14.97 -12.90
N ARG A 135 14.26 13.84 -12.37
CA ARG A 135 14.87 12.52 -12.52
C ARG A 135 13.92 11.56 -13.19
N CYS A 136 14.47 10.75 -14.09
CA CYS A 136 13.72 9.86 -14.95
C CYS A 136 14.10 8.41 -14.66
N VAL A 137 13.10 7.56 -14.46
CA VAL A 137 13.30 6.12 -14.23
C VAL A 137 12.95 5.40 -15.52
N SER A 138 13.91 4.64 -16.06
CA SER A 138 13.70 3.69 -17.14
C SER A 138 13.74 2.28 -16.55
N GLY A 139 12.58 1.72 -16.26
CA GLY A 139 12.51 0.32 -15.85
C GLY A 139 11.10 -0.20 -16.03
N ALA A 140 10.97 -1.43 -16.47
CA ALA A 140 9.77 -2.20 -16.16
C ALA A 140 10.23 -3.55 -15.68
N GLU A 141 9.53 -4.11 -14.70
CA GLU A 141 9.66 -5.54 -14.52
C GLU A 141 9.06 -6.22 -15.76
N PRO A 142 9.74 -7.21 -16.35
CA PRO A 142 9.32 -7.87 -17.60
C PRO A 142 7.93 -8.55 -17.60
N ARG A 143 7.19 -8.51 -16.49
CA ARG A 143 5.91 -9.20 -16.29
C ARG A 143 4.79 -8.28 -15.77
N GLY A 144 5.00 -6.97 -15.80
CA GLY A 144 3.98 -6.01 -15.38
C GLY A 144 2.78 -5.96 -16.35
N TRP A 145 1.60 -5.62 -15.84
CA TRP A 145 0.40 -5.40 -16.64
C TRP A 145 0.42 -4.01 -17.30
N VAL A 146 0.04 -3.95 -18.57
CA VAL A 146 0.05 -2.74 -19.41
C VAL A 146 -1.31 -2.02 -19.33
N THR A 147 -1.67 -1.49 -18.16
CA THR A 147 -2.87 -0.67 -17.97
C THR A 147 -2.48 0.81 -17.84
N ALA A 148 -3.17 1.72 -18.54
CA ALA A 148 -2.88 3.16 -18.43
C ALA A 148 -3.73 3.77 -17.32
N THR A 149 -3.08 4.23 -16.26
CA THR A 149 -3.54 5.40 -15.51
C THR A 149 -2.40 5.89 -14.63
N ARG A 150 -2.29 7.22 -14.49
CA ARG A 150 -1.35 7.94 -13.62
C ARG A 150 -1.76 7.95 -12.14
N ASP A 151 -3.00 7.55 -11.83
CA ASP A 151 -3.64 7.65 -10.51
C ASP A 151 -3.88 6.25 -9.87
N ASP A 152 -2.78 5.56 -9.60
CA ASP A 152 -2.55 4.56 -8.54
C ASP A 152 -3.48 3.33 -8.37
N ARG A 153 -4.48 3.06 -9.21
CA ARG A 153 -5.60 2.20 -8.73
C ARG A 153 -6.21 1.13 -9.63
N PHE A 154 -5.99 1.09 -10.95
CA PHE A 154 -6.94 0.42 -11.83
C PHE A 154 -6.50 -0.93 -12.42
N ASP A 155 -6.19 -1.87 -11.53
CA ASP A 155 -5.95 -3.29 -11.82
C ASP A 155 -6.62 -4.19 -10.74
N VAL A 156 -6.03 -5.35 -10.43
CA VAL A 156 -6.53 -6.29 -9.40
C VAL A 156 -6.62 -5.66 -8.00
N TYR A 157 -5.98 -4.51 -7.79
CA TYR A 157 -5.96 -3.80 -6.51
C TYR A 157 -7.36 -3.47 -5.97
N HIS A 158 -8.33 -3.18 -6.85
CA HIS A 158 -9.71 -2.94 -6.42
C HIS A 158 -10.39 -4.16 -5.82
N LEU A 159 -9.87 -5.38 -5.98
CA LEU A 159 -10.51 -6.59 -5.45
C LEU A 159 -10.42 -6.73 -3.93
N ALA A 160 -9.55 -5.95 -3.30
CA ALA A 160 -9.34 -6.02 -1.87
C ALA A 160 -10.53 -5.46 -1.06
N PRO A 161 -10.85 -6.06 0.12
CA PRO A 161 -11.92 -5.58 0.99
C PRO A 161 -11.88 -4.08 1.32
N HIS A 162 -10.70 -3.48 1.47
CA HIS A 162 -10.61 -2.03 1.72
C HIS A 162 -11.08 -1.13 0.58
N TYR A 163 -11.31 -1.65 -0.62
CA TYR A 163 -11.97 -0.92 -1.71
C TYR A 163 -13.42 -1.34 -1.94
N LEU A 164 -13.71 -2.64 -1.91
CA LEU A 164 -15.04 -3.15 -2.27
C LEU A 164 -15.91 -3.48 -1.07
N GLY A 165 -15.29 -3.79 0.06
CA GLY A 165 -15.97 -4.24 1.25
C GLY A 165 -16.76 -3.13 1.95
N TYR A 166 -17.75 -3.60 2.68
CA TYR A 166 -18.45 -2.93 3.76
C TYR A 166 -17.47 -2.51 4.86
N ASP A 167 -16.61 -3.43 5.29
CA ASP A 167 -15.53 -3.20 6.24
C ASP A 167 -14.20 -3.20 5.48
N SER A 168 -13.32 -2.26 5.83
CA SER A 168 -11.99 -2.19 5.24
C SER A 168 -11.15 -3.47 5.43
N ARG A 169 -11.50 -4.27 6.42
CA ARG A 169 -10.78 -5.49 6.79
C ARG A 169 -11.37 -6.75 6.17
N GLN A 170 -12.66 -6.81 5.88
CA GLN A 170 -13.36 -8.04 5.50
C GLN A 170 -14.63 -7.78 4.68
N PHE A 171 -15.07 -8.80 3.94
CA PHE A 171 -16.40 -8.83 3.35
C PHE A 171 -17.44 -9.32 4.40
N THR A 172 -18.70 -8.96 4.19
CA THR A 172 -19.85 -9.23 5.08
C THR A 172 -20.02 -10.70 5.42
N GLU A 173 -19.70 -11.63 4.51
CA GLU A 173 -19.82 -13.07 4.71
C GLU A 173 -18.58 -13.72 5.35
N LYS A 174 -17.59 -12.92 5.77
CA LYS A 174 -16.27 -13.41 6.19
C LYS A 174 -15.89 -12.94 7.58
N THR A 175 -15.00 -13.71 8.19
CA THR A 175 -14.33 -13.34 9.43
C THR A 175 -13.15 -12.42 9.14
N ASN A 176 -12.68 -11.72 10.18
CA ASN A 176 -11.62 -10.72 10.03
C ASN A 176 -10.33 -11.39 9.55
N PHE A 177 -10.06 -12.60 10.03
CA PHE A 177 -8.92 -13.41 9.60
C PHE A 177 -8.95 -13.70 8.09
N ILE A 178 -10.11 -14.11 7.54
CA ILE A 178 -10.21 -14.37 6.09
C ILE A 178 -10.03 -13.06 5.32
N GLY A 179 -10.59 -11.96 5.82
CA GLY A 179 -10.41 -10.64 5.24
C GLY A 179 -8.95 -10.18 5.21
N ILE A 180 -8.18 -10.40 6.28
CA ILE A 180 -6.73 -10.16 6.35
C ILE A 180 -6.00 -10.99 5.29
N TYR A 181 -6.30 -12.30 5.22
CA TYR A 181 -5.70 -13.19 4.24
C TYR A 181 -5.97 -12.75 2.79
N GLU A 182 -7.19 -12.34 2.46
CA GLU A 182 -7.54 -11.91 1.11
C GLU A 182 -6.94 -10.56 0.73
N ASN A 183 -6.97 -9.58 1.65
CA ASN A 183 -6.25 -8.32 1.44
C ASN A 183 -4.78 -8.63 1.13
N ASN A 184 -4.16 -9.54 1.89
CA ASN A 184 -2.78 -9.94 1.69
C ASN A 184 -2.50 -10.49 0.28
N GLN A 185 -3.34 -11.41 -0.21
CA GLN A 185 -3.17 -11.98 -1.55
C GLN A 185 -3.25 -10.91 -2.64
N TRP A 186 -4.22 -9.99 -2.54
CA TRP A 186 -4.38 -8.93 -3.54
C TRP A 186 -3.24 -7.92 -3.52
N TYR A 187 -2.76 -7.52 -2.34
CA TYR A 187 -1.60 -6.66 -2.22
C TYR A 187 -0.33 -7.32 -2.75
N HIS A 188 -0.10 -8.61 -2.48
CA HIS A 188 1.07 -9.30 -2.99
C HIS A 188 1.02 -9.50 -4.50
N LEU A 189 -0.15 -9.88 -5.04
CA LEU A 189 -0.36 -9.96 -6.47
C LEU A 189 -0.12 -8.60 -7.13
N GLN A 190 -0.59 -7.52 -6.51
CA GLN A 190 -0.33 -6.17 -7.01
C GLN A 190 1.15 -5.84 -7.12
N MET A 191 1.96 -6.25 -6.14
CA MET A 191 3.41 -6.06 -6.18
C MET A 191 4.09 -6.85 -7.31
N ILE A 192 3.45 -7.89 -7.84
CA ILE A 192 3.96 -8.68 -8.98
C ILE A 192 3.48 -8.07 -10.30
N LEU A 193 2.18 -7.74 -10.39
CA LEU A 193 1.54 -7.26 -11.61
C LEU A 193 1.82 -5.79 -11.90
N ASN A 194 2.03 -4.98 -10.87
CA ASN A 194 2.38 -3.57 -10.99
C ASN A 194 3.57 -3.22 -10.08
N PRO A 195 4.78 -3.65 -10.46
CA PRO A 195 5.98 -3.49 -9.67
C PRO A 195 6.69 -2.14 -9.88
N ALA A 196 5.96 -1.07 -10.25
CA ALA A 196 6.33 0.37 -10.14
C ALA A 196 7.01 1.14 -11.24
N TYR A 197 7.74 0.54 -12.13
CA TYR A 197 8.85 1.31 -12.68
C TYR A 197 8.50 2.27 -13.84
N ARG A 198 7.21 2.53 -14.12
CA ARG A 198 6.78 3.26 -15.33
C ARG A 198 5.94 4.52 -15.20
N GLU A 199 4.82 4.53 -14.48
CA GLU A 199 3.86 5.65 -14.63
C GLU A 199 3.06 5.97 -13.36
N VAL A 200 3.10 5.11 -12.35
CA VAL A 200 2.17 5.13 -11.21
C VAL A 200 2.87 4.89 -9.89
N GLN A 201 2.35 5.50 -8.82
CA GLN A 201 2.79 5.15 -7.47
C GLN A 201 2.41 3.69 -7.23
N THR A 202 3.38 2.88 -6.85
CA THR A 202 3.07 1.51 -6.45
C THR A 202 2.21 1.46 -5.24
N SER A 203 1.37 0.41 -5.22
CA SER A 203 0.82 -0.31 -4.08
C SER A 203 0.84 0.49 -2.78
N HIS A 204 -0.33 0.69 -2.18
CA HIS A 204 -0.47 1.32 -0.87
C HIS A 204 0.27 0.53 0.22
N TRP A 205 1.58 0.73 0.26
CA TRP A 205 2.56 -0.17 0.85
C TRP A 205 2.55 -0.07 2.37
N ALA A 206 2.18 1.11 2.88
CA ALA A 206 1.81 1.30 4.27
C ALA A 206 0.73 0.27 4.64
N TYR A 207 -0.29 0.08 3.80
CA TYR A 207 -1.31 -0.94 4.06
C TYR A 207 -0.83 -2.36 3.73
N THR A 208 0.00 -2.55 2.70
CA THR A 208 0.55 -3.87 2.35
C THR A 208 1.35 -4.47 3.50
N HIS A 209 2.28 -3.71 4.09
CA HIS A 209 3.08 -4.20 5.20
C HIS A 209 2.19 -4.44 6.43
N ILE A 210 1.22 -3.57 6.75
CA ILE A 210 0.29 -3.77 7.88
C ILE A 210 -0.46 -5.10 7.74
N ARG A 211 -1.01 -5.39 6.56
CA ARG A 211 -1.78 -6.62 6.35
C ARG A 211 -0.91 -7.87 6.35
N LEU A 212 0.30 -7.79 5.80
CA LEU A 212 1.29 -8.87 5.91
C LEU A 212 1.71 -9.11 7.36
N TYR A 213 1.84 -8.03 8.11
CA TYR A 213 2.21 -8.07 9.51
C TYR A 213 1.12 -8.72 10.37
N GLU A 214 -0.15 -8.36 10.14
CA GLU A 214 -1.30 -9.03 10.76
C GLU A 214 -1.34 -10.53 10.41
N LEU A 215 -1.11 -10.89 9.15
CA LEU A 215 -1.09 -12.30 8.73
C LEU A 215 0.11 -13.07 9.32
N ALA A 216 1.27 -12.43 9.42
CA ALA A 216 2.47 -12.98 10.02
C ALA A 216 2.31 -13.35 11.51
N LYS A 217 1.47 -12.63 12.26
CA LYS A 217 1.15 -12.97 13.66
C LYS A 217 0.45 -14.34 13.79
N VAL A 218 -0.18 -14.83 12.72
CA VAL A 218 -1.08 -15.99 12.74
C VAL A 218 -0.67 -17.13 11.78
N ASP A 219 0.07 -16.84 10.70
CA ASP A 219 0.65 -17.81 9.78
C ASP A 219 2.16 -17.57 9.63
N ARG A 220 2.96 -18.47 10.20
CA ARG A 220 4.42 -18.38 10.17
C ARG A 220 5.00 -18.49 8.76
N LYS A 221 4.32 -19.13 7.82
CA LYS A 221 4.79 -19.20 6.42
C LYS A 221 4.65 -17.86 5.68
N ALA A 222 3.87 -16.94 6.22
CA ALA A 222 3.77 -15.57 5.70
C ALA A 222 5.04 -14.74 6.00
N ALA A 223 5.98 -15.24 6.82
CA ALA A 223 7.30 -14.64 7.08
C ALA A 223 8.04 -14.22 5.82
N ALA A 224 8.26 -15.20 4.94
CA ALA A 224 9.08 -15.00 3.76
C ALA A 224 8.45 -13.97 2.83
N ARG A 225 7.12 -13.88 2.81
CA ARG A 225 6.38 -12.87 2.07
C ARG A 225 6.54 -11.48 2.69
N LEU A 226 6.54 -11.38 4.02
CA LEU A 226 6.80 -10.13 4.72
C LEU A 226 8.18 -9.57 4.35
N TYR A 227 9.23 -10.41 4.39
CA TYR A 227 10.58 -9.98 4.02
C TYR A 227 10.73 -9.66 2.52
N ALA A 228 10.15 -10.47 1.63
CA ALA A 228 10.10 -10.16 0.21
C ALA A 228 9.40 -8.82 -0.05
N THR A 229 8.36 -8.51 0.73
CA THR A 229 7.69 -7.21 0.69
C THR A 229 8.58 -6.09 1.18
N PHE A 230 9.38 -6.25 2.25
CA PHE A 230 10.33 -5.21 2.65
C PHE A 230 11.36 -4.90 1.57
N ILE A 231 11.93 -5.95 0.94
CA ILE A 231 12.87 -5.79 -0.18
C ILE A 231 12.21 -5.03 -1.32
N LYS A 232 11.03 -5.48 -1.75
CA LYS A 232 10.31 -4.82 -2.83
C LYS A 232 9.94 -3.39 -2.45
N MET A 233 9.37 -3.15 -1.27
CA MET A 233 9.09 -1.80 -0.74
C MET A 233 10.31 -0.88 -0.82
N ARG A 234 11.50 -1.38 -0.49
CA ARG A 234 12.73 -0.60 -0.63
C ARG A 234 13.10 -0.32 -2.08
N GLN A 235 13.07 -1.34 -2.93
CA GLN A 235 13.25 -1.13 -4.37
C GLN A 235 12.24 -0.11 -4.94
N LEU A 236 10.99 -0.11 -4.46
CA LEU A 236 9.95 0.84 -4.86
C LEU A 236 10.27 2.28 -4.42
N GLN A 237 10.81 2.43 -3.22
CA GLN A 237 11.22 3.74 -2.69
C GLN A 237 12.47 4.26 -3.42
N THR A 238 13.46 3.41 -3.70
CA THR A 238 14.76 3.84 -4.21
C THR A 238 14.89 3.82 -5.74
N ASN A 239 14.43 2.75 -6.41
CA ASN A 239 14.54 2.62 -7.87
C ASN A 239 13.50 3.45 -8.64
N GLY A 240 12.52 4.04 -7.95
CA GLY A 240 11.50 4.94 -8.48
C GLY A 240 11.61 6.40 -8.03
N HIS A 241 12.66 6.75 -7.26
CA HIS A 241 12.81 8.01 -6.50
C HIS A 241 11.49 8.56 -5.89
N TYR A 242 10.63 7.66 -5.38
CA TYR A 242 9.43 7.92 -4.53
C TYR A 242 8.04 8.10 -5.19
N GLY A 243 7.72 7.38 -6.27
CA GLY A 243 6.34 7.29 -6.76
C GLY A 243 5.74 8.63 -7.18
N GLY A 244 4.41 8.73 -7.32
CA GLY A 244 3.74 9.99 -7.71
C GLY A 244 3.90 11.18 -6.73
N GLY A 245 4.65 11.00 -5.64
CA GLY A 245 4.97 12.04 -4.66
C GLY A 245 6.39 12.57 -4.85
N THR A 246 6.56 13.85 -4.56
CA THR A 246 7.86 14.47 -4.34
C THR A 246 8.56 13.77 -3.16
N GLY A 247 9.82 13.35 -3.29
CA GLY A 247 10.67 12.91 -2.17
C GLY A 247 10.24 11.67 -1.34
N LEU A 248 11.13 11.21 -0.46
CA LEU A 248 10.91 10.04 0.40
C LEU A 248 9.87 10.39 1.45
N SER A 249 8.77 9.64 1.46
CA SER A 249 7.82 9.70 2.57
C SER A 249 8.47 9.06 3.81
N LEU A 250 9.14 9.89 4.61
CA LEU A 250 9.82 9.50 5.83
C LEU A 250 8.82 8.88 6.81
N ARG A 251 7.55 9.31 6.80
CA ARG A 251 6.46 8.70 7.60
C ARG A 251 6.47 7.17 7.56
N TYR A 252 6.79 6.61 6.41
CA TYR A 252 6.66 5.19 6.19
C TYR A 252 8.01 4.52 5.85
N ALA A 253 9.05 5.25 5.45
CA ALA A 253 10.28 4.64 4.93
C ALA A 253 11.35 4.30 5.96
N GLN A 254 11.10 4.63 7.23
CA GLN A 254 12.09 4.45 8.27
C GLN A 254 12.36 2.99 8.59
N PRO A 255 13.60 2.65 9.00
CA PRO A 255 13.99 1.26 9.27
C PRO A 255 13.22 0.58 10.40
N PHE A 256 12.53 1.31 11.29
CA PHE A 256 11.74 0.69 12.36
C PHE A 256 10.55 -0.14 11.82
N TRP A 257 10.07 0.15 10.61
CA TRP A 257 9.01 -0.63 9.95
C TRP A 257 9.40 -2.07 9.64
N TYR A 258 10.69 -2.41 9.67
CA TYR A 258 11.14 -3.79 9.56
C TYR A 258 10.90 -4.61 10.84
N PHE A 259 10.57 -3.94 11.97
CA PHE A 259 10.38 -4.54 13.28
C PHE A 259 8.94 -4.51 13.78
N SER A 260 8.16 -3.54 13.32
CA SER A 260 6.82 -3.27 13.83
C SER A 260 5.81 -2.97 12.74
N GLY A 261 4.55 -3.32 13.00
CA GLY A 261 3.40 -2.87 12.23
C GLY A 261 2.88 -1.52 12.74
N GLU A 262 1.73 -1.08 12.23
CA GLU A 262 1.13 0.22 12.56
C GLU A 262 0.72 0.35 14.04
N ASP A 263 0.39 -0.78 14.69
CA ASP A 263 0.10 -0.83 16.12
C ASP A 263 1.35 -0.61 17.01
N GLY A 264 2.53 -0.58 16.40
CA GLY A 264 3.81 -0.44 17.10
C GLY A 264 4.20 -1.68 17.89
N GLU A 265 3.43 -2.76 17.84
CA GLU A 265 3.85 -4.04 18.40
C GLU A 265 4.99 -4.61 17.58
N ARG A 266 5.71 -5.61 18.11
CA ARG A 266 6.66 -6.42 17.36
C ARG A 266 6.02 -7.75 16.98
N VAL A 267 6.32 -8.24 15.78
CA VAL A 267 5.96 -9.59 15.39
C VAL A 267 7.10 -10.44 15.89
N GLY A 268 6.78 -11.35 16.80
CA GLY A 268 7.70 -12.40 17.20
C GLY A 268 8.29 -13.03 15.94
N GLN A 269 9.60 -13.11 15.90
CA GLN A 269 10.36 -13.45 14.71
C GLN A 269 9.79 -14.62 13.96
N ILE A 270 9.51 -14.38 12.70
CA ILE A 270 8.92 -15.38 11.86
C ILE A 270 10.08 -16.08 11.14
N GLU A 271 10.52 -17.20 11.73
CA GLU A 271 11.33 -18.28 11.13
C GLU A 271 12.52 -17.90 10.22
N MET A 272 13.05 -16.68 10.30
CA MET A 272 14.29 -16.29 9.64
C MET A 272 15.45 -16.46 10.62
N PRO A 273 16.54 -17.16 10.23
CA PRO A 273 17.75 -17.22 11.05
C PRO A 273 18.25 -15.81 11.39
N GLU A 274 18.66 -15.58 12.64
CA GLU A 274 19.14 -14.27 13.13
C GLU A 274 20.22 -13.66 12.22
N GLU A 275 21.13 -14.48 11.70
CA GLU A 275 22.17 -14.05 10.76
C GLU A 275 21.59 -13.50 9.45
N LEU A 276 20.60 -14.19 8.87
CA LEU A 276 19.97 -13.75 7.62
C LEU A 276 19.14 -12.48 7.86
N TYR A 277 18.44 -12.41 8.98
CA TYR A 277 17.67 -11.23 9.35
C TYR A 277 18.57 -10.02 9.58
N SER A 278 19.72 -10.20 10.25
CA SER A 278 20.72 -9.15 10.46
C SER A 278 21.27 -8.63 9.13
N LYS A 279 21.66 -9.53 8.22
CA LYS A 279 22.15 -9.14 6.88
C LYS A 279 21.08 -8.40 6.06
N LEU A 280 19.84 -8.87 6.10
CA LEU A 280 18.74 -8.22 5.40
C LEU A 280 18.45 -6.84 5.97
N TYR A 281 18.32 -6.73 7.30
CA TYR A 281 18.11 -5.47 7.98
C TYR A 281 19.20 -4.46 7.65
N GLU A 282 20.47 -4.88 7.74
CA GLU A 282 21.61 -4.03 7.46
C GLU A 282 21.60 -3.55 6.00
N ALA A 283 21.37 -4.43 5.03
CA ALA A 283 21.28 -4.06 3.62
C ALA A 283 20.13 -3.05 3.35
N LEU A 284 18.93 -3.30 3.89
CA LEU A 284 17.78 -2.41 3.70
C LEU A 284 17.95 -1.06 4.40
N THR A 285 18.71 -1.02 5.48
CA THR A 285 18.97 0.21 6.25
C THR A 285 20.08 1.04 5.62
N TRP A 286 21.12 0.41 5.06
CA TRP A 286 22.12 1.11 4.25
C TRP A 286 21.48 1.74 3.01
N ASP A 287 20.65 0.99 2.28
CA ASP A 287 19.88 1.51 1.14
C ASP A 287 18.97 2.69 1.56
N PHE A 288 18.44 2.67 2.78
CA PHE A 288 17.73 3.82 3.36
C PHE A 288 18.64 5.03 3.57
N LEU A 289 19.78 4.85 4.24
CA LEU A 289 20.74 5.91 4.54
C LEU A 289 21.29 6.56 3.27
N GLU A 290 21.64 5.77 2.26
CA GLU A 290 22.08 6.27 0.95
C GLU A 290 20.99 7.12 0.28
N ALA A 291 19.74 6.66 0.34
CA ALA A 291 18.61 7.36 -0.27
C ALA A 291 18.32 8.70 0.42
N VAL A 292 18.41 8.78 1.75
CA VAL A 292 18.21 10.05 2.50
C VAL A 292 19.41 10.99 2.42
N GLN A 293 20.62 10.50 2.12
CA GLN A 293 21.76 11.35 1.81
C GLN A 293 21.66 11.95 0.40
N GLY A 294 20.94 11.29 -0.51
CA GLY A 294 20.77 11.74 -1.90
C GLY A 294 19.75 12.87 -2.12
N GLY A 295 19.03 13.30 -1.09
CA GLY A 295 18.00 14.36 -1.17
C GLY A 295 18.29 15.55 -0.25
N SER A 296 17.79 16.73 -0.64
CA SER A 296 17.96 17.98 0.11
C SER A 296 16.89 18.17 1.20
N GLN A 297 17.13 19.11 2.11
CA GLN A 297 16.13 19.49 3.13
C GLN A 297 14.80 19.95 2.50
N GLU A 298 14.86 20.61 1.34
CA GLU A 298 13.68 21.05 0.59
C GLU A 298 12.93 19.85 -0.02
N ASP A 299 13.66 18.86 -0.55
CA ASP A 299 13.07 17.62 -1.06
C ASP A 299 12.30 16.88 0.04
N TRP A 300 12.83 16.87 1.27
CA TRP A 300 12.17 16.24 2.40
C TRP A 300 10.96 17.03 2.90
N ALA A 301 11.05 18.36 2.97
CA ALA A 301 9.96 19.22 3.41
C ALA A 301 8.77 19.21 2.44
N THR A 302 9.06 19.09 1.14
CA THR A 302 8.03 19.06 0.08
C THR A 302 7.45 17.66 -0.13
N ALA A 303 7.98 16.63 0.53
CA ALA A 303 7.55 15.27 0.31
C ALA A 303 6.20 14.93 0.96
N LYS A 304 5.43 14.09 0.26
CA LYS A 304 4.07 13.72 0.68
C LYS A 304 4.08 13.03 2.06
N ASN A 305 3.24 13.54 2.96
CA ASN A 305 3.09 13.10 4.35
C ASN A 305 4.28 13.39 5.27
N ASN A 306 5.32 14.10 4.82
CA ASN A 306 6.44 14.49 5.71
C ASN A 306 6.06 15.64 6.65
N ASN A 307 4.99 16.37 6.35
CA ASN A 307 4.34 17.31 7.28
C ASN A 307 3.76 16.62 8.53
N ASP A 308 3.54 15.29 8.49
CA ASP A 308 3.07 14.49 9.64
C ASP A 308 4.22 13.87 10.44
N VAL A 309 5.48 14.10 10.03
CA VAL A 309 6.68 13.58 10.69
C VAL A 309 7.09 14.51 11.84
N GLN A 310 7.73 13.94 12.87
CA GLN A 310 8.31 14.69 13.98
C GLN A 310 9.09 15.92 13.45
N PRO A 311 8.72 17.15 13.88
CA PRO A 311 9.39 18.36 13.41
C PRO A 311 10.89 18.35 13.71
N ARG A 312 11.69 18.94 12.83
CA ARG A 312 13.15 19.00 12.98
C ARG A 312 13.60 19.68 14.27
N ASP A 313 12.91 20.73 14.68
CA ASP A 313 13.13 21.49 15.91
C ASP A 313 12.48 20.87 17.15
N SER A 314 11.97 19.64 17.03
CA SER A 314 11.39 18.92 18.17
C SER A 314 12.45 18.68 19.25
N THR A 315 12.09 18.99 20.49
CA THR A 315 12.81 18.58 21.69
C THR A 315 12.15 17.38 22.37
N ASP A 316 11.11 16.79 21.76
CA ASP A 316 10.41 15.61 22.30
C ASP A 316 11.27 14.37 22.09
N PHE A 317 12.28 14.25 22.94
CA PHE A 317 13.15 13.08 23.04
C PHE A 317 13.26 12.71 24.51
N SER A 318 12.94 11.46 24.83
CA SER A 318 13.04 10.96 26.19
C SER A 318 13.84 9.67 26.20
N LEU A 319 15.00 9.70 26.86
CA LEU A 319 15.83 8.51 27.09
C LEU A 319 15.14 7.51 28.03
N ALA A 320 14.12 7.92 28.79
CA ALA A 320 13.31 7.02 29.61
C ALA A 320 12.46 6.05 28.77
N GLU A 321 12.36 6.28 27.46
CA GLU A 321 11.69 5.40 26.50
C GLU A 321 12.61 4.30 25.95
N LEU A 322 13.93 4.37 26.23
CA LEU A 322 14.87 3.32 25.81
C LEU A 322 14.57 2.00 26.52
N GLY A 323 14.83 0.89 25.83
CA GLY A 323 14.44 -0.46 26.26
C GLY A 323 12.96 -0.81 26.02
N ARG A 324 12.12 0.15 25.61
CA ARG A 324 10.75 -0.16 25.18
C ARG A 324 10.79 -0.86 23.84
N GLN A 325 10.14 -2.01 23.76
CA GLN A 325 10.10 -2.83 22.56
C GLN A 325 8.94 -2.49 21.61
N THR A 326 8.33 -1.32 21.75
CA THR A 326 7.19 -0.89 20.92
C THR A 326 7.48 0.43 20.22
N PHE A 327 6.90 0.57 19.03
CA PHE A 327 7.05 1.73 18.15
C PHE A 327 5.68 2.41 17.92
N PRO A 328 5.09 3.05 18.95
CA PRO A 328 3.81 3.74 18.81
C PRO A 328 3.82 4.79 17.68
N GLN A 329 2.65 4.97 17.06
CA GLN A 329 2.28 6.11 16.22
C GLN A 329 3.34 6.54 15.18
N PRO A 330 3.40 5.87 14.02
CA PRO A 330 4.28 6.29 12.93
C PRO A 330 3.93 7.71 12.43
N GLY A 331 4.95 8.56 12.32
CA GLY A 331 4.85 9.96 11.91
C GLY A 331 5.27 10.93 13.01
N PRO A 332 4.38 11.31 13.96
CA PRO A 332 4.63 12.42 14.89
C PRO A 332 5.83 12.24 15.84
N ILE A 333 6.28 11.00 16.07
CA ILE A 333 7.35 10.66 17.01
C ILE A 333 8.48 9.84 16.37
N GLN A 334 8.77 10.10 15.10
CA GLN A 334 9.73 9.34 14.32
C GLN A 334 11.18 9.41 14.79
N GLY A 335 11.65 10.58 15.24
CA GLY A 335 12.97 10.70 15.85
C GLY A 335 13.08 9.82 17.10
N ARG A 336 12.01 9.76 17.91
CA ARG A 336 11.94 8.86 19.07
C ARG A 336 11.96 7.39 18.67
N ASN A 337 11.24 7.01 17.60
CA ASN A 337 11.27 5.64 17.08
C ASN A 337 12.66 5.26 16.56
N THR A 338 13.40 6.22 15.97
CA THR A 338 14.81 6.02 15.58
C THR A 338 15.71 5.76 16.79
N LEU A 339 15.57 6.52 17.88
CA LEU A 339 16.31 6.25 19.13
C LEU A 339 16.02 4.85 19.69
N ARG A 340 14.74 4.47 19.75
CA ARG A 340 14.32 3.14 20.23
C ARG A 340 14.91 2.03 19.38
N LEU A 341 14.90 2.22 18.06
CA LEU A 341 15.45 1.26 17.12
C LEU A 341 16.95 1.02 17.37
N ILE A 342 17.73 2.10 17.44
CA ILE A 342 19.18 2.04 17.70
C ILE A 342 19.45 1.37 19.05
N ASP A 343 18.69 1.72 20.09
CA ASP A 343 18.86 1.14 21.42
C ASP A 343 18.55 -0.37 21.45
N ILE A 344 17.44 -0.81 20.84
CA ILE A 344 17.05 -2.23 20.83
C ILE A 344 18.08 -3.07 20.07
N THR A 345 18.47 -2.60 18.87
CA THR A 345 19.38 -3.35 17.98
C THR A 345 20.82 -3.36 18.49
N SER A 346 21.26 -2.32 19.22
CA SER A 346 22.58 -2.31 19.86
C SER A 346 22.67 -3.16 21.13
N ARG A 347 21.56 -3.38 21.86
CA ARG A 347 21.56 -4.26 23.04
C ARG A 347 21.59 -5.75 22.69
N GLY A 348 21.20 -6.11 21.46
CA GLY A 348 20.98 -7.51 21.09
C GLY A 348 19.94 -8.19 22.00
N ALA A 349 18.88 -7.47 22.37
CA ALA A 349 17.90 -7.90 23.37
C ALA A 349 16.97 -9.00 22.82
N GLY A 350 17.48 -10.23 22.77
CA GLY A 350 16.78 -11.39 22.22
C GLY A 350 17.28 -11.71 20.82
N LEU A 351 16.36 -12.06 19.93
CA LEU A 351 16.69 -12.47 18.57
C LEU A 351 16.92 -11.27 17.59
N ASP A 352 16.90 -10.03 18.08
CA ASP A 352 17.03 -8.82 17.26
C ASP A 352 18.21 -8.85 16.27
N PRO A 353 18.07 -8.24 15.08
CA PRO A 353 19.18 -8.15 14.17
C PRO A 353 20.30 -7.38 14.87
N ARG A 354 21.51 -7.89 14.71
CA ARG A 354 22.72 -7.25 15.22
C ARG A 354 23.44 -6.63 14.03
N PRO A 355 23.01 -5.43 13.59
CA PRO A 355 23.72 -4.75 12.50
C PRO A 355 25.13 -4.40 12.95
N SER A 356 26.00 -4.06 12.00
CA SER A 356 27.33 -3.53 12.31
C SER A 356 27.30 -2.27 13.18
N LEU A 357 28.38 -2.06 13.94
CA LEU A 357 28.63 -0.81 14.66
C LEU A 357 28.57 0.41 13.72
N GLU A 358 29.09 0.25 12.50
CA GLU A 358 29.11 1.30 11.48
C GLU A 358 27.69 1.75 11.10
N LEU A 359 26.78 0.81 10.85
CA LEU A 359 25.38 1.13 10.54
C LEU A 359 24.71 1.88 11.70
N GLN A 360 24.94 1.46 12.94
CA GLN A 360 24.35 2.11 14.12
C GLN A 360 24.81 3.56 14.27
N LEU A 361 26.10 3.81 14.06
CA LEU A 361 26.67 5.15 14.10
C LEU A 361 26.12 6.01 12.95
N ALA A 362 25.99 5.46 11.75
CA ALA A 362 25.40 6.16 10.62
C ALA A 362 23.92 6.51 10.86
N LEU A 363 23.15 5.65 11.55
CA LEU A 363 21.79 5.97 11.99
C LEU A 363 21.76 7.11 13.03
N CYS A 364 22.73 7.16 13.96
CA CYS A 364 22.86 8.29 14.88
C CYS A 364 23.15 9.59 14.14
N ASP A 365 24.07 9.55 13.17
CA ASP A 365 24.45 10.73 12.38
C ASP A 365 23.26 11.23 11.55
N TRP A 366 22.54 10.33 10.87
CA TRP A 366 21.29 10.66 10.18
C TRP A 366 20.23 11.23 11.14
N GLY A 367 20.06 10.61 12.32
CA GLY A 367 19.15 11.10 13.36
C GLY A 367 19.48 12.53 13.78
N GLN A 368 20.76 12.85 13.96
CA GLN A 368 21.25 14.18 14.28
C GLN A 368 21.01 15.17 13.13
N ASP A 369 21.25 14.74 11.90
CA ASP A 369 20.99 15.54 10.71
C ASP A 369 19.51 15.82 10.51
N MET A 370 18.60 14.95 10.98
CA MET A 370 17.15 15.14 10.87
C MET A 370 16.53 15.85 12.08
N TRP A 371 17.03 15.61 13.29
CA TRP A 371 16.53 16.18 14.54
C TRP A 371 17.69 16.61 15.44
N PRO A 372 18.29 17.79 15.25
CA PRO A 372 19.59 18.12 15.84
C PRO A 372 19.52 18.36 17.34
N LEU A 373 18.31 18.52 17.90
CA LEU A 373 18.06 18.69 19.33
C LEU A 373 17.86 17.34 20.07
N GLY A 374 17.95 16.21 19.36
CA GLY A 374 17.90 14.88 19.96
C GLY A 374 19.22 14.50 20.68
N PRO A 375 19.19 13.50 21.58
CA PRO A 375 20.32 13.08 22.40
C PRO A 375 21.31 12.16 21.65
N TRP A 376 21.73 12.53 20.43
CA TRP A 376 22.50 11.65 19.54
C TRP A 376 23.92 11.38 20.03
N ASP A 377 24.55 12.33 20.72
CA ASP A 377 25.84 12.12 21.36
C ASP A 377 25.80 10.96 22.37
N THR A 378 24.83 11.04 23.28
CA THR A 378 24.59 9.98 24.27
C THR A 378 24.30 8.64 23.61
N MET A 379 23.51 8.62 22.52
CA MET A 379 23.26 7.38 21.78
C MET A 379 24.53 6.80 21.14
N ARG A 380 25.39 7.63 20.56
CA ARG A 380 26.67 7.15 19.98
C ARG A 380 27.56 6.51 21.04
N ASP A 381 27.65 7.13 22.21
CA ASP A 381 28.44 6.57 23.32
C ASP A 381 27.86 5.23 23.79
N MET A 382 26.54 5.16 23.98
CA MET A 382 25.85 3.93 24.33
C MET A 382 26.03 2.81 23.29
N VAL A 383 26.00 3.16 22.00
CA VAL A 383 26.26 2.20 20.91
C VAL A 383 27.69 1.68 21.00
N ARG A 384 28.69 2.56 21.13
CA ARG A 384 30.10 2.16 21.23
C ARG A 384 30.41 1.30 22.44
N GLU A 385 29.71 1.49 23.55
CA GLU A 385 29.88 0.67 24.76
C GLU A 385 29.35 -0.77 24.61
N ARG A 386 28.44 -1.01 23.66
CA ARG A 386 27.73 -2.29 23.50
C ARG A 386 28.33 -3.21 22.43
N TYR A 387 29.12 -2.66 21.52
CA TYR A 387 29.84 -3.37 20.45
C TYR A 387 31.31 -3.52 20.83
#